data_AF-A0A0G0D2E4-F1
#
_entry.id   AF-A0A0G0D2E4-F1
#
_cell.length_a   1.000
_cell.length_b   1.000
_cell.length_c   1.000
_cell.angle_alpha   90.00
_cell.angle_beta   90.00
_cell.angle_gamma   90.00
#
_symmetry.space_group_name_H-M   'P 1'
#
loop_
_entity.id
_entity.type
_entity.pdbx_description
1 polymer ?
#
loop_
_entity_poly.entity_id
_entity_poly.type
_entity_poly.pdbx_seq_one_letter_code
_entity_poly.pdbx_strand_id
1 'polypeptide(L)' 'MFERTKNLNLSVIKQMELRASKYPDVISLAQGVPNFDTPECIKRRVELALLIREMK' A
#
# COMPACT_ATOMS: atom_id res chain seq x y z
N MET A 1 -7.77 24.74 -3.83
CA MET A 1 -7.76 23.41 -4.48
C MET A 1 -7.53 23.62 -5.97
N PHE A 2 -6.64 22.87 -6.61
CA PHE A 2 -6.30 23.09 -8.02
C PHE A 2 -7.44 22.66 -8.94
N GLU A 3 -7.65 23.35 -10.08
CA GLU A 3 -8.74 23.05 -11.02
C GLU A 3 -8.71 21.58 -11.49
N ARG A 4 -7.51 21.04 -11.74
CA ARG A 4 -7.30 19.62 -12.12
C ARG A 4 -7.80 18.62 -11.08
N THR A 5 -7.88 19.01 -9.81
CA THR A 5 -8.27 18.13 -8.69
C THR A 5 -9.73 18.31 -8.28
N LYS A 6 -10.45 19.29 -8.82
CA LYS A 6 -11.78 19.71 -8.36
C LYS A 6 -12.83 18.59 -8.36
N ASN A 7 -12.70 17.62 -9.25
CA ASN A 7 -13.62 16.50 -9.40
C ASN A 7 -13.06 15.17 -8.88
N LEU A 8 -11.90 15.19 -8.18
CA LEU A 8 -11.38 13.98 -7.54
C LEU A 8 -12.24 13.65 -6.33
N ASN A 9 -12.89 12.50 -6.41
CA ASN A 9 -13.71 11.95 -5.35
C ASN A 9 -12.99 10.76 -4.70
N LEU A 10 -13.38 10.48 -3.46
CA LEU A 10 -12.92 9.28 -2.77
C LEU A 10 -13.45 8.03 -3.49
N SER A 11 -12.56 7.17 -3.97
CA SER A 11 -12.95 5.91 -4.61
C SER A 11 -13.83 5.05 -3.69
N VAL A 12 -14.83 4.39 -4.27
CA VAL A 12 -15.72 3.45 -3.57
C VAL A 12 -14.92 2.33 -2.87
N ILE A 13 -13.81 1.90 -3.47
CA ILE A 13 -12.91 0.90 -2.88
C ILE A 13 -12.32 1.41 -1.56
N LYS A 14 -11.84 2.67 -1.54
CA LYS A 14 -11.28 3.28 -0.33
C LYS A 14 -12.37 3.58 0.70
N GLN A 15 -13.57 3.96 0.27
CA GLN A 15 -14.71 4.13 1.18
C GLN A 15 -15.06 2.83 1.90
N MET A 16 -15.06 1.69 1.19
CA MET A 16 -15.32 0.38 1.79
C MET A 16 -14.22 -0.02 2.77
N GLU A 17 -12.94 0.16 2.41
CA GLU A 17 -11.80 -0.09 3.31
C GLU A 17 -11.91 0.71 4.61
N LEU A 18 -12.20 2.01 4.52
CA LEU A 18 -12.40 2.90 5.67
C LEU A 18 -13.64 2.57 6.50
N ARG A 19 -14.66 1.97 5.88
CA ARG A 19 -15.84 1.48 6.60
C ARG A 19 -15.48 0.22 7.37
N ALA A 20 -14.82 -0.74 6.73
CA ALA A 20 -14.41 -2.01 7.34
C ALA A 20 -13.50 -1.79 8.56
N SER A 21 -12.56 -0.83 8.50
CA SER A 21 -11.63 -0.54 9.60
C SER A 21 -12.29 -0.05 10.90
N LYS A 22 -13.57 0.36 10.86
CA LYS A 22 -14.32 0.83 12.04
C LYS A 22 -15.04 -0.29 12.80
N TYR A 23 -15.10 -1.49 12.25
CA TYR A 23 -15.79 -2.61 12.87
C TYR A 23 -14.76 -3.68 13.26
N PRO A 24 -14.72 -4.09 14.55
CA PRO A 24 -13.91 -5.23 14.93
C PRO A 24 -14.38 -6.50 14.20
N ASP A 25 -13.47 -7.45 14.03
CA ASP A 25 -13.72 -8.78 13.46
C ASP A 25 -14.16 -8.82 11.98
N VAL A 26 -14.08 -7.70 11.25
CA VAL A 26 -14.33 -7.69 9.80
C VAL A 26 -13.18 -8.36 9.04
N ILE A 27 -13.53 -9.33 8.19
CA ILE A 27 -12.61 -9.95 7.23
C ILE A 27 -12.64 -9.14 5.93
N SER A 28 -11.51 -8.54 5.56
CA SER A 28 -11.37 -7.84 4.28
C SER A 28 -11.01 -8.81 3.16
N LEU A 29 -11.94 -9.05 2.24
CA LEU A 29 -11.69 -9.79 0.98
C LEU A 29 -11.35 -8.84 -0.19
N ALA A 30 -11.20 -7.54 0.08
CA ALA A 30 -10.99 -6.51 -0.93
C ALA A 30 -9.51 -6.16 -1.16
N GLN A 31 -8.58 -6.87 -0.51
CA GLN A 31 -7.16 -6.57 -0.57
C GLN A 31 -6.61 -6.88 -1.98
N GLY A 32 -6.20 -5.84 -2.69
CA GLY A 32 -5.58 -5.94 -4.01
C GLY A 32 -4.06 -6.22 -3.98
N VAL A 33 -3.53 -6.69 -2.86
CA VAL A 33 -2.10 -7.01 -2.68
C VAL A 33 -1.93 -8.39 -2.06
N PRO A 34 -0.79 -9.06 -2.30
CA PRO A 34 -0.52 -10.36 -1.70
C PRO A 34 -0.57 -10.36 -0.16
N ASN A 35 -0.95 -11.48 0.41
CA ASN A 35 -0.88 -11.74 1.86
C ASN A 35 0.45 -12.37 2.30
N PHE A 36 1.30 -12.76 1.34
CA PHE A 36 2.63 -13.30 1.61
C PHE A 36 3.68 -12.21 1.55
N ASP A 37 4.77 -12.44 2.27
CA ASP A 37 5.90 -11.52 2.31
C ASP A 37 6.73 -11.59 1.02
N THR A 38 7.48 -10.52 0.76
CA THR A 38 8.44 -10.48 -0.34
C THR A 38 9.54 -11.54 -0.10
N PRO A 39 9.88 -12.37 -1.11
CA PRO A 39 10.95 -13.36 -0.97
C PRO A 39 12.28 -12.77 -0.49
N GLU A 40 12.99 -13.51 0.35
CA GLU A 40 14.20 -13.05 1.05
C GLU A 40 15.32 -12.62 0.09
N CYS A 41 15.46 -13.32 -1.05
CA CYS A 41 16.46 -12.98 -2.05
C CYS A 41 16.25 -11.58 -2.66
N ILE A 42 15.00 -11.11 -2.74
CA ILE A 42 14.66 -9.78 -3.25
C ILE A 42 14.98 -8.74 -2.17
N LYS A 43 14.59 -8.98 -0.91
CA LYS A 43 14.90 -8.08 0.22
C LYS A 43 16.39 -7.82 0.35
N ARG A 44 17.19 -8.90 0.39
CA ARG A 44 18.66 -8.81 0.48
C ARG A 44 19.29 -8.04 -0.68
N ARG A 45 18.70 -8.15 -1.88
CA ARG A 45 19.18 -7.38 -3.03
C ARG A 45 18.93 -5.88 -2.85
N VAL A 46 17.77 -5.50 -2.30
CA VAL A 46 17.43 -4.10 -2.02
C VAL A 46 18.33 -3.53 -0.92
N GLU A 47 18.58 -4.28 0.15
CA GLU A 47 19.50 -3.88 1.22
C GLU A 47 20.90 -3.57 0.68
N LEU A 48 21.46 -4.45 -0.14
CA LEU A 48 22.77 -4.24 -0.77
C LEU A 48 22.78 -2.99 -1.66
N ALA A 49 21.70 -2.75 -2.41
CA ALA A 49 21.60 -1.58 -3.27
C ALA A 49 21.55 -0.26 -2.47
N LEU A 50 20.89 -0.26 -1.32
CA LEU A 50 20.84 0.89 -0.41
C LEU A 50 22.20 1.16 0.23
N LEU A 51 22.88 0.12 0.73
CA LEU A 51 24.23 0.24 1.32
C LEU A 51 25.25 0.80 0.31
N ILE A 52 25.23 0.30 -0.94
CA ILE A 52 26.12 0.79 -2.00
C ILE A 52 25.85 2.28 -2.31
N ARG A 53 24.59 2.73 -2.19
CA ARG A 53 24.21 4.12 -2.44
C ARG A 53 24.68 5.07 -1.34
N GLU A 54 24.75 4.62 -0.08
CA GLU A 54 25.25 5.42 1.04
C GLU A 54 26.78 5.55 1.07
N MET A 55 27.50 4.65 0.39
CA MET A 55 28.96 4.71 0.25
C MET A 55 29.45 5.58 -0.94
N LYS A 56 28.53 6.15 -1.73
CA LYS A 56 28.83 7.06 -2.85
C LYS A 56 28.50 8.50 -2.46
#